data_AF-N1RKK7-F1
#
_entry.id   AF-N1RKK7-F1
#
_cell.length_a   1.000
_cell.length_b   1.000
_cell.length_c   1.000
_cell.angle_alpha   90.00
_cell.angle_beta   90.00
_cell.angle_gamma   90.00
#
_symmetry.space_group_name_H-M   'P 1'
#
loop_
_entity.id
_entity.type
_entity.pdbx_description
1 polymer ?
#
loop_
_entity_poly.entity_id
_entity_poly.type
_entity_poly.pdbx_seq_one_letter_code
_entity_poly.pdbx_strand_id
1 'polypeptide(L)'
;MCKGFTVLAIACLVTDGEVHWDDRADTFLVDLCYTNVGNSTIRDLLSHRIGLFSSDALFIGPNNLDISRPPRQDFIYNNFGYHAVGCIIEKISGISYGEFLANRILKPLNMTWTFTEQPSRMDGNISVAYLAYHDLKLREVPSPRISSDTVAFSAGGIRSCMRDLLVFYGSLLRAIATSTRIEEHSINVEELRTIFDASIPLKASKALREQSYGMGWGSTQLPNQVSEITSNSGILDTYPTIGGLVN
;
A
#
# COMPACT_ATOMS: atom_id res chain seq x y z
N MET A 1 4.92 0.69 -2.63
CA MET A 1 5.75 0.23 -1.50
C MET A 1 4.94 0.17 -0.21
N CYS A 2 4.63 1.30 0.46
CA CYS A 2 4.01 1.30 1.80
C CYS A 2 2.73 0.47 1.90
N LYS A 3 1.86 0.58 0.89
CA LYS A 3 0.65 -0.25 0.75
C LYS A 3 0.91 -1.75 0.86
N GLY A 4 1.98 -2.25 0.23
CA GLY A 4 2.35 -3.66 0.28
C GLY A 4 2.74 -4.13 1.69
N PHE A 5 3.37 -3.27 2.51
CA PHE A 5 3.64 -3.58 3.92
C PHE A 5 2.36 -3.64 4.74
N THR A 6 1.42 -2.72 4.52
CA THR A 6 0.11 -2.74 5.22
C THR A 6 -0.69 -3.98 4.86
N VAL A 7 -0.71 -4.37 3.58
CA VAL A 7 -1.34 -5.61 3.13
C VAL A 7 -0.68 -6.81 3.80
N LEU A 8 0.65 -6.84 3.87
CA LEU A 8 1.34 -7.94 4.52
C LEU A 8 1.05 -8.00 6.03
N ALA A 9 0.99 -6.85 6.69
CA ALA A 9 0.68 -6.75 8.11
C ALA A 9 -0.71 -7.30 8.44
N ILE A 10 -1.75 -6.91 7.70
CA ILE A 10 -3.09 -7.47 7.90
C ILE A 10 -3.14 -8.95 7.47
N ALA A 11 -2.35 -9.37 6.47
CA ALA A 11 -2.28 -10.78 6.07
C ALA A 11 -1.72 -11.69 7.18
N CYS A 12 -0.81 -11.17 8.02
CA CYS A 12 -0.39 -11.86 9.24
C CYS A 12 -1.57 -12.13 10.17
N LEU A 13 -2.45 -11.15 10.40
CA LEU A 13 -3.66 -11.32 11.21
C LEU A 13 -4.68 -12.26 10.55
N VAL A 14 -4.76 -12.27 9.22
CA VAL A 14 -5.58 -13.25 8.49
C VAL A 14 -5.05 -14.67 8.69
N THR A 15 -3.74 -14.85 8.63
CA THR A 15 -3.09 -16.14 8.89
C THR A 15 -3.31 -16.63 10.32
N ASP A 16 -3.34 -15.70 11.28
CA ASP A 16 -3.62 -15.99 12.68
C ASP A 16 -5.13 -16.30 12.92
N GLY A 17 -5.99 -16.11 11.92
CA GLY A 17 -7.44 -16.31 12.01
C GLY A 17 -8.19 -15.20 12.76
N GLU A 18 -7.55 -14.05 12.99
CA GLU A 18 -8.12 -12.92 13.75
C GLU A 18 -9.02 -12.01 12.91
N VAL A 19 -8.89 -12.07 11.58
CA VAL A 19 -9.67 -11.30 10.61
C VAL A 19 -9.69 -12.03 9.27
N HIS A 20 -10.72 -11.84 8.46
CA HIS A 20 -10.81 -12.37 7.11
C HIS A 20 -10.87 -11.24 6.08
N TRP A 21 -10.43 -11.53 4.85
CA TRP A 21 -10.42 -10.56 3.75
C TRP A 21 -11.78 -9.94 3.45
N ASP A 22 -12.85 -10.70 3.70
CA ASP A 22 -14.22 -10.31 3.39
C ASP A 22 -15.00 -9.84 4.64
N ASP A 23 -14.33 -9.71 5.79
CA ASP A 23 -14.90 -9.05 6.97
C ASP A 23 -15.11 -7.56 6.72
N ARG A 24 -16.18 -7.01 7.28
CA ARG A 24 -16.56 -5.61 7.13
C ARG A 24 -15.73 -4.71 8.03
N ALA A 25 -15.32 -3.56 7.51
CA ALA A 25 -14.51 -2.59 8.23
C ALA A 25 -15.20 -2.07 9.50
N ASP A 26 -16.52 -1.89 9.45
CA ASP A 26 -17.34 -1.41 10.56
C ASP A 26 -17.47 -2.39 11.74
N THR A 27 -17.12 -3.66 11.53
CA THR A 27 -17.03 -4.67 12.61
C THR A 27 -15.87 -4.36 13.55
N PHE A 28 -14.82 -3.70 13.06
CA PHE A 28 -13.64 -3.34 13.84
C PHE A 28 -13.62 -1.86 14.21
N LEU A 29 -14.07 -0.99 13.29
CA LEU A 29 -14.09 0.46 13.44
C LEU A 29 -15.54 0.97 13.45
N VAL A 30 -16.15 1.00 14.64
CA VAL A 30 -17.59 1.31 14.78
C VAL A 30 -17.98 2.69 14.24
N ASP A 31 -17.05 3.65 14.21
CA ASP A 31 -17.27 4.98 13.67
C ASP A 31 -17.60 4.96 12.16
N LEU A 32 -17.21 3.89 11.46
CA LEU A 32 -17.52 3.71 10.04
C LEU A 32 -18.96 3.26 9.78
N CYS A 33 -19.70 2.75 10.79
CA CYS A 33 -21.08 2.28 10.66
C CYS A 33 -22.01 3.33 10.02
N TYR A 34 -21.76 4.60 10.27
CA TYR A 34 -22.58 5.72 9.81
C TYR A 34 -22.04 6.39 8.54
N THR A 35 -21.07 5.76 7.88
CA THR A 35 -20.39 6.29 6.70
C THR A 35 -20.74 5.46 5.48
N ASN A 36 -20.55 6.03 4.29
CA ASN A 36 -20.77 5.32 3.04
C ASN A 36 -19.78 4.15 2.80
N VAL A 37 -18.75 4.03 3.63
CA VAL A 37 -17.69 3.02 3.51
C VAL A 37 -17.74 1.94 4.59
N GLY A 38 -18.64 2.03 5.58
CA GLY A 38 -18.73 1.05 6.67
C GLY A 38 -18.98 -0.39 6.20
N ASN A 39 -19.81 -0.55 5.16
CA ASN A 39 -20.11 -1.85 4.54
C ASN A 39 -18.95 -2.43 3.71
N SER A 40 -17.84 -1.70 3.53
CA SER A 40 -16.70 -2.15 2.73
C SER A 40 -15.95 -3.27 3.46
N THR A 41 -15.50 -4.27 2.73
CA THR A 41 -14.64 -5.31 3.30
C THR A 41 -13.18 -4.88 3.38
N ILE A 42 -12.35 -5.61 4.13
CA ILE A 42 -10.89 -5.42 4.13
C ILE A 42 -10.33 -5.45 2.70
N ARG A 43 -10.78 -6.42 1.89
CA ARG A 43 -10.43 -6.53 0.47
C ARG A 43 -10.88 -5.31 -0.34
N ASP A 44 -12.07 -4.79 -0.08
CA ASP A 44 -12.56 -3.60 -0.79
C ASP A 44 -11.69 -2.37 -0.51
N LEU A 45 -11.27 -2.19 0.74
CA LEU A 45 -10.40 -1.09 1.19
C LEU A 45 -9.01 -1.17 0.53
N LEU A 46 -8.38 -2.37 0.52
CA LEU A 46 -7.03 -2.57 0.00
C LEU A 46 -6.96 -2.55 -1.53
N SER A 47 -8.06 -2.85 -2.21
CA SER A 47 -8.13 -2.91 -3.67
C SER A 47 -8.75 -1.65 -4.31
N HIS A 48 -8.85 -0.54 -3.58
CA HIS A 48 -9.31 0.77 -4.11
C HIS A 48 -10.69 0.72 -4.79
N ARG A 49 -11.61 -0.05 -4.23
CA ARG A 49 -12.92 -0.30 -4.84
C ARG A 49 -14.10 0.13 -3.95
N ILE A 50 -13.86 1.09 -3.07
CA ILE A 50 -14.85 1.64 -2.14
C ILE A 50 -15.64 2.82 -2.71
N GLY A 51 -15.31 3.29 -3.92
CA GLY A 51 -16.10 4.32 -4.62
C GLY A 51 -15.95 5.75 -4.10
N LEU A 52 -15.16 5.97 -3.03
CA LEU A 52 -14.85 7.30 -2.50
C LEU A 52 -14.27 8.22 -3.56
N PHE A 53 -14.57 9.53 -3.48
CA PHE A 53 -13.99 10.52 -4.37
C PHE A 53 -12.44 10.41 -4.46
N SER A 54 -11.91 10.54 -5.68
CA SER A 54 -10.47 10.57 -5.95
C SER A 54 -9.89 11.90 -5.48
N SER A 55 -9.47 11.93 -4.24
CA SER A 55 -8.51 12.90 -3.77
C SER A 55 -8.04 12.40 -2.43
N ASP A 56 -6.77 12.58 -2.14
CA ASP A 56 -6.34 12.65 -0.76
C ASP A 56 -6.93 13.91 -0.06
N ALA A 57 -8.17 14.31 -0.34
CA ALA A 57 -8.89 15.40 0.31
C ALA A 57 -9.12 15.13 1.80
N LEU A 58 -8.74 13.95 2.31
CA LEU A 58 -8.55 13.74 3.74
C LEU A 58 -7.41 14.58 4.31
N PHE A 59 -6.44 15.02 3.51
CA PHE A 59 -5.50 16.08 3.88
C PHE A 59 -6.17 17.47 3.97
N ILE A 60 -7.37 17.63 3.42
CA ILE A 60 -8.16 18.87 3.45
C ILE A 60 -9.21 18.82 4.58
N GLY A 61 -9.64 17.63 5.03
CA GLY A 61 -10.42 17.44 6.26
C GLY A 61 -11.05 16.04 6.41
N PRO A 62 -11.35 15.60 7.65
CA PRO A 62 -11.75 14.22 7.96
C PRO A 62 -13.17 13.81 7.53
N ASN A 63 -14.01 14.73 7.03
CA ASN A 63 -15.46 14.50 6.86
C ASN A 63 -15.91 14.17 5.44
N ASN A 64 -15.01 14.07 4.46
CA ASN A 64 -15.39 13.88 3.06
C ASN A 64 -15.35 12.38 2.65
N LEU A 65 -16.22 11.57 3.26
CA LEU A 65 -16.44 10.16 2.87
C LEU A 65 -17.58 10.02 1.85
N ASP A 66 -17.64 10.94 0.90
CA ASP A 66 -18.62 10.93 -0.17
C ASP A 66 -18.22 9.97 -1.29
N ILE A 67 -19.23 9.26 -1.80
CA ILE A 67 -19.07 8.29 -2.87
C ILE A 67 -19.23 9.00 -4.22
N SER A 68 -18.24 8.83 -5.10
CA SER A 68 -18.26 9.35 -6.47
C SER A 68 -18.74 8.33 -7.50
N ARG A 69 -18.59 7.05 -7.19
CA ARG A 69 -18.98 5.90 -8.03
C ARG A 69 -19.49 4.78 -7.14
N PRO A 70 -20.45 3.96 -7.58
CA PRO A 70 -20.89 2.83 -6.76
C PRO A 70 -19.70 1.92 -6.38
N PRO A 71 -19.64 1.41 -5.14
CA PRO A 71 -18.58 0.51 -4.71
C PRO A 71 -18.42 -0.68 -5.67
N ARG A 72 -17.19 -1.17 -5.81
CA ARG A 72 -16.80 -2.32 -6.63
C ARG A 72 -16.96 -2.14 -8.14
N GLN A 73 -17.38 -0.96 -8.63
CA GLN A 73 -17.51 -0.71 -10.07
C GLN A 73 -16.26 -0.12 -10.72
N ASP A 74 -15.57 0.78 -10.04
CA ASP A 74 -14.44 1.55 -10.58
C ASP A 74 -13.25 1.53 -9.63
N PHE A 75 -12.04 1.45 -10.21
CA PHE A 75 -10.80 1.67 -9.48
C PHE A 75 -10.67 3.16 -9.19
N ILE A 76 -10.69 3.51 -7.91
CA ILE A 76 -10.46 4.88 -7.46
C ILE A 76 -9.43 4.87 -6.36
N TYR A 77 -8.20 5.25 -6.72
CA TYR A 77 -7.09 5.31 -5.76
C TYR A 77 -7.43 6.30 -4.65
N ASN A 78 -7.35 5.82 -3.41
CA ASN A 78 -7.60 6.62 -2.21
C ASN A 78 -6.82 6.04 -1.03
N ASN A 79 -6.10 6.90 -0.30
CA ASN A 79 -5.30 6.48 0.86
C ASN A 79 -6.14 6.09 2.09
N PHE A 80 -7.41 6.50 2.16
CA PHE A 80 -8.33 6.17 3.26
C PHE A 80 -8.45 4.66 3.50
N GLY A 81 -8.56 3.86 2.44
CA GLY A 81 -8.73 2.41 2.60
C GLY A 81 -7.57 1.80 3.38
N TYR A 82 -6.36 2.27 3.11
CA TYR A 82 -5.16 1.84 3.82
C TYR A 82 -5.10 2.38 5.24
N HIS A 83 -5.52 3.64 5.45
CA HIS A 83 -5.67 4.20 6.79
C HIS A 83 -6.58 3.34 7.66
N ALA A 84 -7.79 3.05 7.18
CA ALA A 84 -8.76 2.23 7.89
C ALA A 84 -8.17 0.85 8.23
N VAL A 85 -7.51 0.17 7.29
CA VAL A 85 -6.85 -1.10 7.58
C VAL A 85 -5.70 -0.96 8.59
N GLY A 86 -4.95 0.14 8.54
CA GLY A 86 -3.95 0.46 9.58
C GLY A 86 -4.58 0.53 10.98
N CYS A 87 -5.70 1.25 11.11
CA CYS A 87 -6.44 1.35 12.37
C CYS A 87 -7.03 0.00 12.80
N ILE A 88 -7.45 -0.85 11.85
CA ILE A 88 -7.93 -2.22 12.14
C ILE A 88 -6.80 -3.08 12.71
N ILE A 89 -5.59 -3.01 12.14
CA ILE A 89 -4.40 -3.70 12.67
C ILE A 89 -4.15 -3.27 14.13
N GLU A 90 -4.18 -1.96 14.41
CA GLU A 90 -4.00 -1.46 15.78
C GLU A 90 -5.11 -1.94 16.72
N LYS A 91 -6.36 -1.93 16.24
CA LYS A 91 -7.53 -2.35 17.00
C LYS A 91 -7.47 -3.83 17.39
N ILE A 92 -7.07 -4.69 16.46
CA ILE A 92 -6.98 -6.13 16.67
C ILE A 92 -5.77 -6.47 17.55
N SER A 93 -4.59 -5.93 17.21
CA SER A 93 -3.34 -6.29 17.89
C SER A 93 -3.12 -5.60 19.24
N GLY A 94 -3.82 -4.49 19.51
CA GLY A 94 -3.67 -3.70 20.74
C GLY A 94 -2.36 -2.88 20.82
N ILE A 95 -1.56 -2.87 19.76
CA ILE A 95 -0.31 -2.11 19.66
C ILE A 95 -0.34 -1.17 18.44
N SER A 96 0.55 -0.19 18.40
CA SER A 96 0.62 0.72 17.26
C SER A 96 0.99 -0.01 15.96
N TYR A 97 0.59 0.53 14.82
CA TYR A 97 0.89 -0.03 13.51
C TYR A 97 2.40 -0.15 13.28
N GLY A 98 3.16 0.86 13.71
CA GLY A 98 4.62 0.85 13.62
C GLY A 98 5.24 -0.27 14.45
N GLU A 99 4.75 -0.48 15.67
CA GLU A 99 5.20 -1.57 16.54
C GLU A 99 4.83 -2.94 15.98
N PHE A 100 3.60 -3.09 15.47
CA PHE A 100 3.15 -4.32 14.82
C PHE A 100 4.04 -4.65 13.61
N LEU A 101 4.28 -3.67 12.73
CA LEU A 101 5.13 -3.85 11.55
C LEU A 101 6.57 -4.22 11.96
N ALA A 102 7.12 -3.56 12.98
CA ALA A 102 8.43 -3.85 13.50
C ALA A 102 8.54 -5.29 14.02
N ASN A 103 7.55 -5.74 14.80
CA ASN A 103 7.57 -7.05 15.44
C ASN A 103 7.27 -8.20 14.46
N ARG A 104 6.30 -8.03 13.57
CA ARG A 104 5.80 -9.11 12.70
C ARG A 104 6.54 -9.21 11.36
N ILE A 105 7.16 -8.13 10.90
CA ILE A 105 7.76 -8.07 9.55
C ILE A 105 9.22 -7.63 9.60
N LEU A 106 9.51 -6.45 10.17
CA LEU A 106 10.84 -5.85 10.01
C LEU A 106 11.92 -6.61 10.79
N LYS A 107 11.69 -6.94 12.07
CA LYS A 107 12.65 -7.70 12.89
C LYS A 107 12.86 -9.12 12.35
N PRO A 108 11.82 -9.92 12.02
CA PRO A 108 12.01 -11.27 11.46
C PRO A 108 12.78 -11.30 10.13
N LEU A 109 12.61 -10.27 9.30
CA LEU A 109 13.32 -10.12 8.03
C LEU A 109 14.65 -9.36 8.15
N ASN A 110 15.07 -8.97 9.35
CA ASN A 110 16.28 -8.19 9.60
C ASN A 110 16.35 -6.86 8.81
N MET A 111 15.21 -6.19 8.65
CA MET A 111 15.07 -4.90 7.97
C MET A 111 15.34 -3.74 8.94
N THR A 112 16.63 -3.53 9.23
CA THR A 112 17.10 -2.60 10.28
C THR A 112 17.09 -1.12 9.87
N TRP A 113 16.84 -0.81 8.61
CA TRP A 113 16.80 0.55 8.04
C TRP A 113 15.44 0.84 7.38
N THR A 114 14.37 0.39 8.04
CA THR A 114 12.99 0.62 7.64
C THR A 114 12.20 1.15 8.84
N PHE A 115 11.47 2.25 8.65
CA PHE A 115 10.85 3.02 9.72
C PHE A 115 9.44 3.48 9.33
N THR A 116 8.51 3.48 10.28
CA THR A 116 7.20 4.14 10.14
C THR A 116 7.23 5.58 10.63
N GLU A 117 8.16 5.91 11.52
CA GLU A 117 8.43 7.26 11.99
C GLU A 117 9.59 7.90 11.23
N GLN A 118 9.65 9.22 11.24
CA GLN A 118 10.75 9.96 10.61
C GLN A 118 12.05 9.73 11.39
N PRO A 119 13.08 9.09 10.80
CA PRO A 119 14.38 8.98 11.45
C PRO A 119 15.03 10.36 11.56
N SER A 120 15.85 10.54 12.60
CA SER A 120 16.64 11.74 12.78
C SER A 120 17.70 11.84 11.69
N ARG A 121 18.00 13.05 11.22
CA ARG A 121 19.15 13.28 10.33
C ARG A 121 20.47 12.88 10.98
N MET A 122 20.51 12.88 12.31
CA MET A 122 21.68 12.47 13.08
C MET A 122 21.87 10.94 13.09
N ASP A 123 20.87 10.17 12.64
CA ASP A 123 20.96 8.71 12.55
C ASP A 123 21.82 8.25 11.35
N GLY A 124 22.33 9.17 10.53
CA GLY A 124 23.29 8.89 9.47
C GLY A 124 22.68 8.93 8.07
N ASN A 125 22.72 7.81 7.34
CA ASN A 125 22.42 7.66 5.90
C ASN A 125 20.95 7.93 5.53
N ILE A 126 20.48 9.16 5.75
CA ILE A 126 19.13 9.65 5.50
C ILE A 126 19.18 10.66 4.36
N SER A 127 18.49 10.37 3.25
CA SER A 127 18.37 11.29 2.12
C SER A 127 17.46 12.46 2.46
N VAL A 128 17.85 13.66 2.02
CA VAL A 128 16.98 14.86 2.04
C VAL A 128 16.38 15.10 0.66
N ALA A 129 15.15 15.61 0.62
CA ALA A 129 14.45 15.90 -0.62
C ALA A 129 14.74 17.33 -1.10
N TYR A 130 14.82 17.51 -2.41
CA TYR A 130 14.96 18.81 -3.06
C TYR A 130 13.88 18.98 -4.12
N LEU A 131 13.36 20.20 -4.26
CA LEU A 131 12.53 20.60 -5.40
C LEU A 131 13.22 21.68 -6.22
N ALA A 132 13.10 21.58 -7.54
CA ALA A 132 13.47 22.65 -8.46
C ALA A 132 12.28 23.62 -8.59
N TYR A 133 12.52 24.90 -8.32
CA TYR A 133 11.53 25.95 -8.50
C TYR A 133 11.62 26.53 -9.93
N HIS A 134 10.76 27.51 -10.25
CA HIS A 134 10.77 28.18 -11.56
C HIS A 134 12.13 28.81 -11.93
N ASP A 135 12.98 29.11 -10.95
CA ASP A 135 14.34 29.61 -11.14
C ASP A 135 15.39 28.51 -11.39
N LEU A 136 14.94 27.25 -11.50
CA LEU A 136 15.76 26.04 -11.65
C LEU A 136 16.73 25.80 -10.48
N LYS A 137 16.58 26.53 -9.36
CA LYS A 137 17.40 26.33 -8.18
C LYS A 137 16.80 25.23 -7.31
N LEU A 138 17.64 24.28 -6.93
CA LEU A 138 17.28 23.25 -5.97
C LEU A 138 17.17 23.88 -4.58
N ARG A 139 16.05 23.64 -3.92
CA ARG A 139 15.87 24.00 -2.51
C ARG A 139 15.45 22.76 -1.74
N GLU A 140 16.07 22.59 -0.59
CA GLU A 140 15.71 21.51 0.31
C GLU A 140 14.25 21.68 0.73
N VAL A 141 13.49 20.59 0.69
CA VAL A 141 12.13 20.56 1.20
C VAL A 141 12.08 19.67 2.43
N PRO A 142 11.34 20.09 3.49
CA PRO A 142 11.18 19.26 4.66
C PRO A 142 10.47 17.96 4.27
N SER A 143 10.83 16.88 4.95
CA SER A 143 10.11 15.62 4.79
C SER A 143 8.63 15.83 5.16
N PRO A 144 7.69 15.25 4.40
CA PRO A 144 6.29 15.25 4.78
C PRO A 144 6.12 14.73 6.20
N ARG A 145 5.34 15.45 7.01
CA ARG A 145 4.96 15.00 8.36
C ARG A 145 3.89 13.92 8.23
N ILE A 146 4.33 12.72 7.83
CA ILE A 146 3.51 11.50 7.86
C ILE A 146 4.07 10.65 8.99
N SER A 147 3.24 10.50 10.02
CA SER A 147 3.46 9.80 11.29
C SER A 147 2.18 9.09 11.72
N SER A 148 2.22 8.33 12.81
CA SER A 148 1.09 7.56 13.35
C SER A 148 -0.23 8.33 13.52
N ASP A 149 -0.18 9.65 13.68
CA ASP A 149 -1.33 10.54 13.86
C ASP A 149 -1.95 11.04 12.54
N THR A 150 -1.39 10.66 11.39
CA THR A 150 -1.85 11.14 10.08
C THR A 150 -2.62 10.09 9.30
N VAL A 151 -3.61 10.49 8.52
CA VAL A 151 -4.39 9.57 7.66
C VAL A 151 -3.49 8.75 6.72
N ALA A 152 -2.31 9.24 6.37
CA ALA A 152 -1.40 8.55 5.47
C ALA A 152 -0.45 7.55 6.17
N PHE A 153 -0.52 7.34 7.49
CA PHE A 153 0.49 6.59 8.25
C PHE A 153 0.77 5.20 7.66
N SER A 154 -0.28 4.41 7.39
CA SER A 154 -0.20 3.07 6.80
C SER A 154 -0.27 3.09 5.26
N ALA A 155 -0.66 4.21 4.66
CA ALA A 155 -0.77 4.35 3.21
C ALA A 155 0.54 4.78 2.54
N GLY A 156 1.36 5.53 3.28
CA GLY A 156 2.55 6.25 2.77
C GLY A 156 3.63 6.56 3.80
N GLY A 157 3.47 6.22 5.09
CA GLY A 157 4.41 6.62 6.15
C GLY A 157 5.71 5.81 6.26
N ILE A 158 5.91 4.77 5.45
CA ILE A 158 7.12 3.93 5.54
C ILE A 158 8.29 4.57 4.79
N ARG A 159 9.44 4.62 5.46
CA ARG A 159 10.73 5.03 4.94
C ARG A 159 11.65 3.82 4.96
N SER A 160 12.38 3.57 3.89
CA SER A 160 13.25 2.39 3.78
C SER A 160 14.48 2.68 2.91
N CYS A 161 15.36 1.71 2.79
CA CYS A 161 16.51 1.73 1.90
C CYS A 161 16.44 0.58 0.89
N MET A 162 17.20 0.67 -0.20
CA MET A 162 17.20 -0.34 -1.26
C MET A 162 17.49 -1.75 -0.74
N ARG A 163 18.47 -1.88 0.18
CA ARG A 163 18.86 -3.18 0.77
C ARG A 163 17.67 -3.86 1.44
N ASP A 164 16.98 -3.14 2.31
CA ASP A 164 15.84 -3.67 3.06
C ASP A 164 14.65 -3.97 2.13
N LEU A 165 14.40 -3.14 1.12
CA LEU A 165 13.38 -3.41 0.12
C LEU A 165 13.68 -4.66 -0.70
N LEU A 166 14.93 -4.91 -1.09
CA LEU A 166 15.32 -6.16 -1.76
C LEU A 166 15.07 -7.38 -0.87
N VAL A 167 15.28 -7.27 0.44
CA VAL A 167 14.94 -8.32 1.39
C VAL A 167 13.42 -8.54 1.45
N PHE A 168 12.64 -7.47 1.53
CA PHE A 168 11.18 -7.54 1.56
C PHE A 168 10.61 -8.20 0.30
N TYR A 169 10.93 -7.66 -0.88
CA TYR A 169 10.44 -8.18 -2.16
C TYR A 169 10.97 -9.58 -2.45
N GLY A 170 12.24 -9.87 -2.12
CA GLY A 170 12.81 -11.21 -2.26
C GLY A 170 12.12 -12.24 -1.38
N SER A 171 11.76 -11.88 -0.15
CA SER A 171 11.04 -12.75 0.77
C SER A 171 9.61 -13.01 0.31
N LEU A 172 8.94 -12.00 -0.24
CA LEU A 172 7.61 -12.13 -0.82
C LEU A 172 7.62 -13.05 -2.05
N LEU A 173 8.57 -12.86 -2.97
CA LEU A 173 8.72 -13.72 -4.14
C LEU A 173 9.07 -15.16 -3.76
N ARG A 174 9.94 -15.36 -2.76
CA ARG A 174 10.22 -16.68 -2.20
C ARG A 174 8.95 -17.30 -1.65
N ALA A 175 8.22 -16.62 -0.76
CA ALA A 175 7.00 -17.16 -0.16
C ALA A 175 5.94 -17.57 -1.20
N ILE A 176 5.79 -16.79 -2.27
CA ILE A 176 4.89 -17.15 -3.38
C ILE A 176 5.43 -18.38 -4.13
N ALA A 177 6.73 -18.45 -4.42
CA ALA A 177 7.34 -19.58 -5.13
C ALA A 177 7.38 -20.87 -4.29
N THR A 178 7.57 -20.72 -2.98
CA THR A 178 7.74 -21.79 -1.99
C THR A 178 6.51 -22.00 -1.14
N SER A 179 5.29 -21.70 -1.64
CA SER A 179 4.02 -22.07 -1.00
C SER A 179 3.81 -23.61 -0.84
N THR A 180 4.90 -24.38 -0.82
CA THR A 180 5.07 -25.80 -0.50
C THR A 180 6.18 -26.08 0.54
N ARG A 181 7.04 -25.13 0.95
CA ARG A 181 8.09 -25.33 1.99
C ARG A 181 8.39 -24.09 2.83
N ILE A 182 8.36 -24.29 4.15
CA ILE A 182 8.69 -23.33 5.21
C ILE A 182 10.21 -23.30 5.40
N GLU A 183 10.82 -22.11 5.35
CA GLU A 183 12.19 -21.87 5.82
C GLU A 183 12.22 -20.72 6.84
N GLU A 184 13.16 -20.77 7.79
CA GLU A 184 13.45 -19.65 8.69
C GLU A 184 13.80 -18.40 7.86
N HIS A 185 13.27 -17.23 8.25
CA HIS A 185 13.32 -15.96 7.50
C HIS A 185 12.41 -15.85 6.27
N SER A 186 11.29 -16.56 6.25
CA SER A 186 10.25 -16.40 5.22
C SER A 186 8.98 -15.75 5.77
N ILE A 187 8.27 -15.05 4.90
CA ILE A 187 6.91 -14.57 5.16
C ILE A 187 6.01 -15.81 5.14
N ASN A 188 5.53 -16.24 6.31
CA ASN A 188 4.55 -17.31 6.40
C ASN A 188 3.16 -16.69 6.54
N VAL A 189 2.47 -16.54 5.41
CA VAL A 189 1.13 -15.98 5.35
C VAL A 189 0.26 -16.95 4.55
N GLU A 190 -0.79 -17.47 5.17
CA GLU A 190 -1.79 -18.27 4.47
C GLU A 190 -2.51 -17.42 3.42
N GLU A 191 -2.87 -18.04 2.29
CA GLU A 191 -3.52 -17.35 1.17
C GLU A 191 -2.73 -16.15 0.62
N LEU A 192 -1.40 -16.10 0.79
CA LEU A 192 -0.58 -14.97 0.32
C LEU A 192 -0.77 -14.67 -1.18
N ARG A 193 -1.14 -15.67 -2.00
CA ARG A 193 -1.45 -15.48 -3.42
C ARG A 193 -2.67 -14.58 -3.64
N THR A 194 -3.64 -14.62 -2.73
CA THR A 194 -4.88 -13.86 -2.81
C THR A 194 -4.67 -12.34 -2.80
N ILE A 195 -3.55 -11.85 -2.25
CA ILE A 195 -3.23 -10.42 -2.30
C ILE A 195 -2.90 -9.95 -3.73
N PHE A 196 -2.52 -10.87 -4.63
CA PHE A 196 -2.20 -10.58 -6.03
C PHE A 196 -3.37 -10.86 -6.98
N ASP A 197 -4.44 -11.50 -6.50
CA ASP A 197 -5.61 -11.79 -7.32
C ASP A 197 -6.23 -10.48 -7.86
N ALA A 198 -6.55 -10.49 -9.15
CA ALA A 198 -7.13 -9.37 -9.86
C ALA A 198 -8.46 -8.96 -9.19
N SER A 199 -8.40 -7.87 -8.41
CA SER A 199 -9.54 -7.39 -7.65
C SER A 199 -10.36 -6.37 -8.43
N ILE A 200 -9.73 -5.54 -9.25
CA ILE A 200 -10.42 -4.55 -10.07
C ILE A 200 -9.56 -4.19 -11.29
N PRO A 201 -10.15 -4.06 -12.50
CA PRO A 201 -9.38 -3.66 -13.67
C PRO A 201 -8.91 -2.20 -13.55
N LEU A 202 -7.69 -1.95 -14.00
CA LEU A 202 -7.17 -0.60 -14.17
C LEU A 202 -7.60 -0.08 -15.53
N LYS A 203 -8.44 0.96 -15.55
CA LYS A 203 -9.02 1.52 -16.79
C LYS A 203 -8.09 2.50 -17.53
N ALA A 204 -6.90 2.77 -17.00
CA ALA A 204 -6.02 3.81 -17.53
C ALA A 204 -5.35 3.41 -18.86
N SER A 205 -5.29 2.10 -19.19
CA SER A 205 -4.71 1.62 -20.43
C SER A 205 -5.74 1.23 -21.49
N LYS A 206 -5.50 1.63 -22.74
CA LYS A 206 -6.17 1.09 -23.94
C LYS A 206 -5.61 -0.28 -24.37
N ALA A 207 -4.74 -0.90 -23.57
CA ALA A 207 -4.13 -2.18 -23.91
C ALA A 207 -5.16 -3.32 -23.91
N LEU A 208 -5.03 -4.24 -24.87
CA LEU A 208 -5.79 -5.50 -24.92
C LEU A 208 -5.38 -6.50 -23.81
N ARG A 209 -4.30 -6.21 -23.11
CA ARG A 209 -3.66 -7.09 -22.13
C ARG A 209 -4.07 -6.72 -20.71
N GLU A 210 -4.07 -7.71 -19.83
CA GLU A 210 -4.48 -7.50 -18.44
C GLU A 210 -3.73 -6.33 -17.80
N GLN A 211 -4.50 -5.45 -17.20
CA GLN A 211 -4.06 -4.53 -16.17
C GLN A 211 -5.10 -4.52 -15.05
N SER A 212 -4.67 -4.94 -13.87
CA SER A 212 -5.54 -5.10 -12.72
C SER A 212 -4.82 -4.64 -11.46
N TYR A 213 -5.62 -4.32 -10.45
CA TYR A 213 -5.13 -4.06 -9.11
C TYR A 213 -5.63 -5.17 -8.19
N GLY A 214 -4.71 -5.79 -7.46
CA GLY A 214 -4.99 -6.64 -6.30
C GLY A 214 -4.96 -5.83 -5.00
N MET A 215 -4.68 -6.48 -3.87
CA MET A 215 -4.54 -5.78 -2.60
C MET A 215 -3.12 -5.20 -2.50
N GLY A 216 -2.94 -3.92 -2.84
CA GLY A 216 -1.66 -3.21 -2.75
C GLY A 216 -0.68 -3.46 -3.89
N TRP A 217 -1.08 -4.25 -4.87
CA TRP A 217 -0.24 -4.67 -5.99
C TRP A 217 -0.96 -4.41 -7.31
N GLY A 218 -0.25 -3.76 -8.24
CA GLY A 218 -0.66 -3.71 -9.63
C GLY A 218 -0.10 -4.90 -10.39
N SER A 219 -0.95 -5.52 -11.22
CA SER A 219 -0.59 -6.64 -12.08
C SER A 219 -0.75 -6.22 -13.54
N THR A 220 0.17 -6.65 -14.38
CA THR A 220 0.08 -6.42 -15.82
C THR A 220 0.72 -7.54 -16.63
N GLN A 221 0.11 -7.88 -17.76
CA GLN A 221 0.67 -8.84 -18.71
C GLN A 221 1.61 -8.15 -19.69
N LEU A 222 2.87 -8.59 -19.72
CA LEU A 222 3.92 -8.05 -20.59
C LEU A 222 3.78 -8.50 -22.07
N PRO A 223 4.32 -7.75 -23.04
CA PRO A 223 4.80 -6.37 -22.91
C PRO A 223 3.69 -5.38 -22.54
N ASN A 224 3.96 -4.46 -21.60
CA ASN A 224 3.01 -3.42 -21.23
C ASN A 224 3.68 -2.18 -20.63
N GLN A 225 2.92 -1.10 -20.51
CA GLN A 225 3.28 0.08 -19.73
C GLN A 225 3.00 -0.18 -18.25
N VAL A 226 4.02 -0.06 -17.39
CA VAL A 226 3.90 -0.37 -15.94
C VAL A 226 3.63 0.88 -15.10
N SER A 227 3.73 2.08 -15.69
CA SER A 227 3.81 3.35 -14.95
C SER A 227 2.46 3.96 -14.54
N GLU A 228 1.32 3.39 -14.92
CA GLU A 228 0.00 4.02 -14.72
C GLU A 228 -0.41 4.14 -13.24
N ILE A 229 0.20 3.34 -12.35
CA ILE A 229 -0.06 3.35 -10.89
C ILE A 229 0.99 4.18 -10.13
N THR A 230 1.83 4.93 -10.83
CA THR A 230 2.86 5.79 -10.22
C THR A 230 2.44 7.24 -10.24
N SER A 231 3.03 8.06 -9.37
CA SER A 231 2.87 9.53 -9.41
C SER A 231 3.42 10.16 -10.68
N ASN A 232 4.09 9.39 -11.55
CA ASN A 232 4.55 9.86 -12.85
C ASN A 232 3.46 9.76 -13.92
N SER A 233 2.31 9.13 -13.65
CA SER A 233 1.21 9.05 -14.60
C SER A 233 0.73 10.47 -14.99
N GLY A 234 0.70 10.75 -16.29
CA GLY A 234 0.43 12.08 -16.85
C GLY A 234 1.62 13.03 -16.95
N ILE A 235 2.82 12.67 -16.46
CA ILE A 235 4.05 13.48 -16.66
C ILE A 235 4.72 13.15 -17.99
N LEU A 236 4.68 11.88 -18.39
CA LEU A 236 5.23 11.43 -19.66
C LEU A 236 4.10 11.21 -20.67
N ASP A 237 4.28 11.74 -21.89
CA ASP A 237 3.38 11.51 -23.03
C ASP A 237 3.36 10.04 -23.47
N THR A 238 4.49 9.34 -23.27
CA THR A 238 4.64 7.92 -23.54
C THR A 238 5.47 7.26 -22.45
N TYR A 239 4.99 6.12 -21.95
CA TYR A 239 5.76 5.30 -20.99
C TYR A 239 6.56 4.23 -21.71
N PRO A 240 7.76 3.88 -21.20
CA PRO A 240 8.51 2.76 -21.72
C PRO A 240 7.70 1.47 -21.56
N THR A 241 7.61 0.70 -22.65
CA THR A 241 7.05 -0.65 -22.63
C THR A 241 8.09 -1.61 -22.05
N ILE A 242 7.76 -2.24 -20.94
CA ILE A 242 8.63 -3.26 -20.33
C ILE A 242 8.29 -4.62 -20.93
N GLY A 243 9.30 -5.49 -21.09
CA GLY A 243 9.13 -6.85 -21.61
C GLY A 243 8.81 -6.92 -23.11
N GLY A 244 9.02 -5.83 -23.84
CA GLY A 244 8.98 -5.82 -25.30
C GLY A 244 10.26 -6.42 -25.88
N LEU A 245 10.15 -7.10 -27.02
CA LEU A 245 11.33 -7.42 -27.82
C LEU A 245 11.93 -6.10 -28.33
N VAL A 246 13.21 -5.88 -28.07
CA VAL A 246 13.96 -4.77 -28.65
C VAL A 246 14.21 -5.15 -30.11
N ASN A 247 13.59 -4.43 -31.04
CA ASN A 247 13.91 -4.51 -32.46
C ASN A 247 15.13 -3.67 -32.78
#